data_AF-A0A6P0XYF1-F1
#
_entry.id   AF-A0A6P0XYF1-F1
#
_cell.length_a   1.000
_cell.length_b   1.000
_cell.length_c   1.000
_cell.angle_alpha   90.00
_cell.angle_beta   90.00
_cell.angle_gamma   90.00
#
_symmetry.space_group_name_H-M   'P 1'
#
loop_
_entity.id
_entity.type
_entity.pdbx_description
1 polymer ?
#
loop_
_entity_poly.entity_id
_entity_poly.type
_entity_poly.pdbx_seq_one_letter_code
_entity_poly.pdbx_strand_id
1 'polypeptide(L)'
;NQIVANEWYSANNLTEFNNTDNLFALVCSSLTPDGIYTEQFPCEENEDVGVIEIKAAWMVLPEPIPAEIESEYYTTTRTFLVDEARSINDTEREVTVPVALIGFHIVHKTSRQAWVWTTFEHVGNAPDANNLPSSGSYNLYNSNCQENCQQNQPYAKEPYLWRDEFPHAVTIEDSKIKQQIPSQITRLIPITATAQLLNSDWQEELRKVDSASIWQNYQLIGTQWLGSPAVAYEPSLRDVQPRQGNQASQLANVTLEPYVQKTEIGSSCIACHTHAHLPTLNAPPEAIHADFSFLLGRAESPTEVNKAQ
;
A
#
# COMPACT_ATOMS: atom_id res chain seq x y z
N ASN A 1 9.25 18.97 -9.18
CA ASN A 1 8.26 18.03 -8.62
C ASN A 1 6.99 18.82 -8.32
N GLN A 2 5.88 18.56 -9.03
CA GLN A 2 4.63 19.31 -8.86
C GLN A 2 4.02 19.14 -7.46
N ILE A 3 4.19 17.97 -6.82
CA ILE A 3 3.69 17.72 -5.47
C ILE A 3 4.36 18.68 -4.47
N VAL A 4 5.67 18.88 -4.60
CA VAL A 4 6.42 19.80 -3.74
C VAL A 4 6.10 21.26 -4.07
N ALA A 5 6.06 21.60 -5.36
CA ALA A 5 5.82 22.97 -5.80
C ALA A 5 4.43 23.50 -5.42
N ASN A 6 3.43 22.61 -5.37
CA ASN A 6 2.06 22.94 -4.98
C ASN A 6 1.74 22.53 -3.54
N GLU A 7 2.74 22.06 -2.78
CA GLU A 7 2.60 21.65 -1.39
C GLU A 7 1.43 20.67 -1.14
N TRP A 8 1.18 19.73 -2.07
CA TRP A 8 0.06 18.78 -2.01
C TRP A 8 0.21 17.72 -0.89
N TYR A 9 1.27 17.77 -0.10
CA TYR A 9 1.42 17.02 1.15
C TYR A 9 0.79 17.74 2.36
N SER A 10 0.48 19.05 2.24
CA SER A 10 -0.10 19.85 3.31
C SER A 10 -1.61 19.64 3.35
N ALA A 11 -2.10 19.02 4.42
CA ALA A 11 -3.55 18.86 4.63
C ALA A 11 -4.29 20.20 4.56
N ASN A 12 -3.67 21.29 5.05
CA ASN A 12 -4.24 22.64 4.98
C ASN A 12 -4.40 23.10 3.53
N ASN A 13 -3.42 22.85 2.66
CA ASN A 13 -3.50 23.25 1.25
C ASN A 13 -4.43 22.32 0.46
N LEU A 14 -4.69 21.11 0.96
CA LEU A 14 -5.69 20.23 0.38
C LEU A 14 -7.12 20.56 0.83
N THR A 15 -7.31 21.39 1.88
CA THR A 15 -8.65 21.77 2.36
C THR A 15 -9.48 22.49 1.29
N GLU A 16 -8.84 23.31 0.43
CA GLU A 16 -9.53 24.05 -0.62
C GLU A 16 -10.03 23.14 -1.77
N PHE A 17 -9.50 21.92 -1.85
CA PHE A 17 -9.93 20.88 -2.78
C PHE A 17 -10.94 19.90 -2.16
N ASN A 18 -11.39 20.15 -0.92
CA ASN A 18 -12.37 19.31 -0.24
C ASN A 18 -13.71 19.33 -0.99
N ASN A 19 -14.12 18.17 -1.50
CA ASN A 19 -15.39 17.98 -2.18
C ASN A 19 -16.26 17.01 -1.38
N THR A 20 -16.73 17.46 -0.22
CA THR A 20 -17.57 16.69 0.72
C THR A 20 -18.78 16.03 0.06
N ASP A 21 -19.27 16.59 -1.04
CA ASP A 21 -20.48 16.12 -1.74
C ASP A 21 -20.20 15.23 -2.97
N ASN A 22 -18.97 15.18 -3.50
CA ASN A 22 -18.61 14.38 -4.70
C ASN A 22 -17.38 13.48 -4.49
N LEU A 23 -17.27 12.92 -3.30
CA LEU A 23 -16.26 11.93 -2.96
C LEU A 23 -16.31 10.79 -3.99
N PHE A 24 -15.16 10.43 -4.55
CA PHE A 24 -14.96 9.32 -5.50
C PHE A 24 -15.42 9.49 -6.96
N ALA A 25 -16.05 10.59 -7.38
CA ALA A 25 -16.32 10.83 -8.80
C ALA A 25 -15.07 11.34 -9.53
N LEU A 26 -14.76 10.81 -10.73
CA LEU A 26 -14.00 11.59 -11.70
C LEU A 26 -14.94 12.74 -12.10
N VAL A 27 -14.73 13.93 -11.54
CA VAL A 27 -15.58 15.08 -11.83
C VAL A 27 -15.05 15.73 -13.10
N CYS A 28 -15.85 15.69 -14.16
CA CYS A 28 -15.57 16.46 -15.36
C CYS A 28 -16.09 17.85 -15.10
N SER A 29 -15.20 18.82 -15.19
CA SER A 29 -15.52 20.21 -14.97
C SER A 29 -15.25 20.97 -16.27
N SER A 30 -16.29 21.55 -16.88
CA SER A 30 -16.09 22.42 -18.03
C SER A 30 -15.43 23.72 -17.57
N LEU A 31 -14.24 24.01 -18.11
CA LEU A 31 -13.61 25.32 -17.94
C LEU A 31 -14.52 26.37 -18.57
N THR A 32 -15.03 27.29 -17.75
CA THR A 32 -15.53 28.56 -18.30
C THR A 32 -14.32 29.43 -18.71
N PRO A 33 -14.50 30.39 -19.64
CA PRO A 33 -13.43 31.30 -20.08
C PRO A 33 -12.71 32.05 -18.95
N ASP A 34 -13.34 32.13 -17.78
CA ASP A 34 -12.87 32.84 -16.59
C ASP A 34 -12.13 31.92 -15.60
N GLY A 35 -11.93 30.64 -15.94
CA GLY A 35 -11.22 29.66 -15.11
C GLY A 35 -12.04 29.09 -13.96
N ILE A 36 -13.36 29.32 -13.94
CA ILE A 36 -14.26 28.85 -12.88
C ILE A 36 -14.97 27.57 -13.33
N TYR A 37 -14.88 26.51 -12.53
CA TYR A 37 -15.61 25.26 -12.71
C TYR A 37 -17.04 25.43 -12.17
N THR A 38 -18.03 25.49 -13.05
CA THR A 38 -19.41 25.88 -12.68
C THR A 38 -20.40 24.71 -12.65
N GLU A 39 -20.09 23.58 -13.28
CA GLU A 39 -20.91 22.37 -13.24
C GLU A 39 -20.03 21.14 -12.96
N GLN A 40 -20.35 20.42 -11.88
CA GLN A 40 -19.67 19.18 -11.48
C GLN A 40 -20.60 18.02 -11.81
N PHE A 41 -20.25 17.22 -12.82
CA PHE A 41 -20.95 15.97 -13.13
C PHE A 41 -19.96 14.80 -13.13
N PRO A 42 -20.38 13.59 -12.72
CA PRO A 42 -19.59 12.38 -12.94
C PRO A 42 -19.24 12.27 -14.43
N CYS A 43 -17.96 12.13 -14.78
CA CYS A 43 -17.53 11.88 -16.15
C CYS A 43 -18.13 10.55 -16.62
N GLU A 44 -19.18 10.56 -17.43
CA GLU A 44 -19.73 9.33 -18.04
C GLU A 44 -18.95 8.90 -19.28
N GLU A 45 -18.47 9.89 -20.06
CA GLU A 45 -17.69 9.70 -21.29
C GLU A 45 -16.46 10.61 -21.26
N ASN A 46 -15.40 10.16 -20.59
CA ASN A 46 -14.08 10.76 -20.76
C ASN A 46 -13.05 9.64 -21.03
N GLU A 47 -12.30 9.78 -22.12
CA GLU A 47 -11.21 8.87 -22.50
C GLU A 47 -9.92 9.17 -21.73
N ASP A 48 -9.86 10.33 -21.05
CA ASP A 48 -8.72 10.70 -20.22
C ASP A 48 -8.60 9.79 -18.98
N VAL A 49 -7.39 9.27 -18.79
CA VAL A 49 -6.99 8.44 -17.65
C VAL A 49 -7.01 9.31 -16.39
N GLY A 50 -7.81 8.93 -15.39
CA GLY A 50 -7.83 9.62 -14.10
C GLY A 50 -6.56 9.40 -13.30
N VAL A 51 -6.52 9.89 -12.05
CA VAL A 51 -5.35 9.70 -11.18
C VAL A 51 -5.08 8.21 -10.96
N ILE A 52 -3.80 7.84 -11.10
CA ILE A 52 -3.26 6.54 -10.72
C ILE A 52 -2.35 6.75 -9.50
N GLU A 53 -2.63 6.03 -8.42
CA GLU A 53 -1.73 5.87 -7.28
C GLU A 53 -1.12 4.46 -7.31
N ILE A 54 0.18 4.38 -7.06
CA ILE A 54 0.88 3.12 -6.84
C ILE A 54 1.46 3.14 -5.43
N LYS A 55 1.04 2.19 -4.60
CA LYS A 55 1.56 1.98 -3.25
C LYS A 55 2.39 0.71 -3.23
N ALA A 56 3.68 0.82 -2.97
CA ALA A 56 4.60 -0.31 -2.98
C ALA A 56 5.11 -0.67 -1.58
N ALA A 57 5.23 -1.97 -1.32
CA ALA A 57 5.85 -2.56 -0.15
C ALA A 57 7.23 -3.12 -0.52
N TRP A 58 8.23 -2.74 0.27
CA TRP A 58 9.63 -3.01 0.02
C TRP A 58 10.23 -3.84 1.16
N MET A 59 11.03 -4.84 0.82
CA MET A 59 11.86 -5.59 1.76
C MET A 59 13.29 -5.08 1.68
N VAL A 60 13.85 -4.64 2.82
CA VAL A 60 15.26 -4.21 2.89
C VAL A 60 16.17 -5.42 2.74
N LEU A 61 17.20 -5.29 1.90
CA LEU A 61 18.13 -6.36 1.55
C LEU A 61 19.50 -6.16 2.21
N PRO A 62 20.29 -7.22 2.42
CA PRO A 62 21.69 -7.09 2.80
C PRO A 62 22.53 -6.54 1.64
N GLU A 63 23.71 -6.01 1.98
CA GLU A 63 24.74 -5.63 1.02
C GLU A 63 25.99 -6.51 1.20
N PRO A 64 26.53 -7.14 0.13
CA PRO A 64 26.01 -7.14 -1.25
C PRO A 64 24.69 -7.93 -1.40
N ILE A 65 23.90 -7.59 -2.43
CA ILE A 65 22.65 -8.29 -2.74
C ILE A 65 22.99 -9.72 -3.24
N PRO A 66 22.38 -10.78 -2.67
CA PRO A 66 22.58 -12.15 -3.16
C PRO A 66 22.05 -12.32 -4.59
N ALA A 67 22.78 -13.07 -5.43
CA ALA A 67 22.41 -13.28 -6.83
C ALA A 67 21.04 -13.97 -6.97
N GLU A 68 20.66 -14.85 -6.04
CA GLU A 68 19.32 -15.45 -6.03
C GLU A 68 18.21 -14.39 -5.91
N ILE A 69 18.41 -13.36 -5.08
CA ILE A 69 17.44 -12.28 -4.90
C ILE A 69 17.34 -11.43 -6.17
N GLU A 70 18.46 -11.09 -6.81
CA GLU A 70 18.45 -10.32 -8.06
C GLU A 70 17.75 -11.06 -9.21
N SER A 71 17.80 -12.41 -9.19
CA SER A 71 17.13 -13.24 -10.20
C SER A 71 15.64 -13.45 -9.95
N GLU A 72 15.16 -13.14 -8.75
CA GLU A 72 13.76 -13.38 -8.34
C GLU A 72 12.95 -12.09 -8.23
N TYR A 73 13.56 -11.01 -7.76
CA TYR A 73 12.87 -9.78 -7.37
C TYR A 73 13.24 -8.59 -8.26
N TYR A 74 12.31 -7.64 -8.36
CA TYR A 74 12.68 -6.29 -8.77
C TYR A 74 13.43 -5.60 -7.63
N THR A 75 14.71 -5.32 -7.83
CA THR A 75 15.58 -4.66 -6.85
C THR A 75 15.92 -3.23 -7.24
N THR A 76 16.04 -2.34 -6.25
CA THR A 76 16.40 -0.92 -6.42
C THR A 76 16.95 -0.39 -5.10
N THR A 77 17.52 0.82 -5.09
CA THR A 77 17.83 1.52 -3.84
C THR A 77 16.69 2.45 -3.42
N ARG A 78 16.54 2.67 -2.12
CA ARG A 78 15.67 3.70 -1.53
C ARG A 78 16.43 4.49 -0.49
N THR A 79 16.18 5.78 -0.46
CA THR A 79 16.75 6.72 0.51
C THR A 79 15.63 7.26 1.36
N PHE A 80 15.82 7.25 2.69
CA PHE A 80 14.86 7.82 3.64
C PHE A 80 15.62 8.39 4.85
N LEU A 81 14.94 9.28 5.59
CA LEU A 81 15.47 9.87 6.81
C LEU A 81 15.26 8.91 7.99
N VAL A 82 16.31 8.70 8.77
CA VAL A 82 16.23 8.10 10.10
C VAL A 82 16.39 9.22 11.10
N ASP A 83 15.30 9.60 11.76
CA ASP A 83 15.32 10.65 12.79
C ASP A 83 16.12 10.21 14.02
N GLU A 84 16.61 11.19 14.79
CA GLU A 84 17.36 10.98 16.03
C GLU A 84 16.65 9.99 16.97
N ALA A 85 15.35 10.15 17.19
CA ALA A 85 14.54 9.28 18.07
C ALA A 85 14.41 7.82 17.58
N ARG A 86 14.76 7.54 16.32
CA ARG A 86 14.72 6.21 15.70
C ARG A 86 16.12 5.68 15.38
N SER A 87 17.17 6.39 15.77
CA SER A 87 18.56 6.03 15.53
C SER A 87 19.19 5.45 16.79
N ILE A 88 19.99 4.38 16.68
CA ILE A 88 20.74 3.88 17.83
C ILE A 88 21.90 4.80 18.25
N ASN A 89 22.29 5.72 17.36
CA ASN A 89 23.40 6.64 17.56
C ASN A 89 22.94 8.06 17.91
N ASP A 90 21.65 8.25 18.24
CA ASP A 90 21.03 9.56 18.55
C ASP A 90 21.41 10.64 17.51
N THR A 91 21.45 10.26 16.24
CA THR A 91 21.82 11.15 15.14
C THR A 91 20.85 10.96 13.99
N GLU A 92 20.25 12.06 13.58
CA GLU A 92 19.47 12.14 12.35
C GLU A 92 20.39 11.97 11.13
N ARG A 93 19.98 11.14 10.17
CA ARG A 93 20.73 10.93 8.92
C ARG A 93 19.86 10.36 7.81
N GLU A 94 20.21 10.70 6.57
CA GLU A 94 19.71 10.00 5.41
C GLU A 94 20.40 8.64 5.29
N VAL A 95 19.61 7.58 5.11
CA VAL A 95 20.08 6.21 4.89
C VAL A 95 19.62 5.78 3.51
N THR A 96 20.53 5.17 2.76
CA THR A 96 20.22 4.53 1.47
C THR A 96 20.42 3.03 1.61
N VAL A 97 19.41 2.23 1.27
CA VAL A 97 19.48 0.76 1.32
C VAL A 97 18.96 0.14 0.03
N PRO A 98 19.47 -1.05 -0.35
CA PRO A 98 18.85 -1.87 -1.37
C PRO A 98 17.54 -2.45 -0.84
N VAL A 99 16.56 -2.51 -1.73
CA VAL A 99 15.25 -3.07 -1.45
C VAL A 99 14.77 -3.97 -2.59
N ALA A 100 13.96 -4.98 -2.25
CA ALA A 100 13.18 -5.79 -3.18
C ALA A 100 11.70 -5.43 -3.12
N LEU A 101 11.04 -5.33 -4.27
CA LEU A 101 9.58 -5.18 -4.33
C LEU A 101 8.92 -6.48 -3.89
N ILE A 102 8.11 -6.45 -2.84
CA ILE A 102 7.40 -7.64 -2.35
C ILE A 102 5.89 -7.55 -2.52
N GLY A 103 5.32 -6.35 -2.65
CA GLY A 103 3.89 -6.21 -2.93
C GLY A 103 3.54 -4.79 -3.33
N PHE A 104 2.40 -4.61 -3.99
CA PHE A 104 1.93 -3.28 -4.34
C PHE A 104 0.43 -3.25 -4.63
N HIS A 105 -0.13 -2.05 -4.56
CA HIS A 105 -1.42 -1.71 -5.14
C HIS A 105 -1.23 -0.81 -6.35
N ILE A 106 -2.10 -0.99 -7.35
CA ILE A 106 -2.37 -0.01 -8.39
C ILE A 106 -3.81 0.42 -8.20
N VAL A 107 -4.00 1.71 -7.96
CA VAL A 107 -5.29 2.31 -7.65
C VAL A 107 -5.56 3.35 -8.72
N HIS A 108 -6.70 3.24 -9.40
CA HIS A 108 -7.00 4.06 -10.57
C HIS A 108 -8.45 4.49 -10.55
N LYS A 109 -8.71 5.79 -10.65
CA LYS A 109 -10.05 6.32 -10.87
C LYS A 109 -10.36 6.45 -12.35
N THR A 110 -11.54 5.97 -12.77
CA THR A 110 -11.95 5.96 -14.18
C THR A 110 -13.37 6.49 -14.33
N SER A 111 -13.67 7.10 -15.48
CA SER A 111 -15.02 7.52 -15.86
C SER A 111 -16.02 6.37 -15.86
N ARG A 112 -15.61 5.15 -16.24
CA ARG A 112 -16.55 4.00 -16.39
C ARG A 112 -16.78 3.19 -15.13
N GLN A 113 -15.75 2.94 -14.33
CA GLN A 113 -15.83 2.06 -13.15
C GLN A 113 -15.68 2.83 -11.83
N ALA A 114 -15.64 4.18 -11.89
CA ALA A 114 -15.37 5.11 -10.79
C ALA A 114 -13.99 4.93 -10.17
N TRP A 115 -13.73 3.74 -9.63
CA TRP A 115 -12.55 3.38 -8.87
C TRP A 115 -12.23 1.91 -9.07
N VAL A 116 -11.00 1.64 -9.50
CA VAL A 116 -10.43 0.31 -9.68
C VAL A 116 -9.24 0.17 -8.74
N TRP A 117 -9.23 -0.90 -7.95
CA TRP A 117 -8.16 -1.24 -7.03
C TRP A 117 -7.62 -2.61 -7.37
N THR A 118 -6.37 -2.70 -7.78
CA THR A 118 -5.71 -3.98 -8.06
C THR A 118 -4.51 -4.17 -7.15
N THR A 119 -4.31 -5.37 -6.63
CA THR A 119 -3.14 -5.66 -5.80
C THR A 119 -2.38 -6.91 -6.20
N PHE A 120 -1.07 -6.79 -6.11
CA PHE A 120 -0.09 -7.79 -6.50
C PHE A 120 0.89 -8.06 -5.38
N GLU A 121 1.47 -9.25 -5.40
CA GLU A 121 2.48 -9.70 -4.43
C GLU A 121 3.53 -10.57 -5.11
N HIS A 122 4.71 -10.64 -4.52
CA HIS A 122 5.66 -11.70 -4.85
C HIS A 122 5.15 -13.06 -4.36
N VAL A 123 5.31 -14.12 -5.15
CA VAL A 123 4.80 -15.47 -4.84
C VAL A 123 5.43 -16.06 -3.57
N GLY A 124 6.66 -15.66 -3.24
CA GLY A 124 7.42 -16.11 -2.07
C GLY A 124 7.09 -15.39 -0.75
N ASN A 125 6.04 -14.56 -0.69
CA ASN A 125 5.80 -13.75 0.50
C ASN A 125 5.32 -14.51 1.73
N ALA A 126 4.22 -15.24 1.60
CA ALA A 126 3.56 -15.92 2.71
C ALA A 126 2.78 -17.15 2.22
N PRO A 127 2.74 -18.25 3.00
CA PRO A 127 1.96 -19.42 2.67
C PRO A 127 0.46 -19.20 2.94
N ASP A 128 -0.38 -20.07 2.39
CA ASP A 128 -1.79 -20.18 2.78
C ASP A 128 -1.91 -20.68 4.22
N ALA A 129 -2.71 -20.00 5.05
CA ALA A 129 -2.88 -20.35 6.45
C ALA A 129 -3.50 -21.74 6.67
N ASN A 130 -4.24 -22.27 5.70
CA ASN A 130 -4.85 -23.60 5.76
C ASN A 130 -3.92 -24.69 5.19
N ASN A 131 -2.79 -24.32 4.58
CA ASN A 131 -1.83 -25.25 3.99
C ASN A 131 -0.41 -24.78 4.27
N LEU A 132 -0.06 -24.78 5.57
CA LEU A 132 1.27 -24.36 6.01
C LEU A 132 2.32 -25.39 5.58
N PRO A 133 3.43 -24.94 4.98
CA PRO A 133 4.49 -25.83 4.56
C PRO A 133 5.33 -26.26 5.77
N SER A 134 5.75 -27.52 5.77
CA SER A 134 6.66 -28.08 6.79
C SER A 134 8.10 -27.59 6.64
N SER A 135 8.45 -27.01 5.50
CA SER A 135 9.79 -26.54 5.15
C SER A 135 9.70 -25.55 3.99
N GLY A 136 10.74 -24.74 3.80
CA GLY A 136 10.83 -23.77 2.72
C GLY A 136 10.94 -22.35 3.25
N SER A 137 11.36 -21.45 2.36
CA SER A 137 11.63 -20.05 2.66
C SER A 137 10.49 -19.18 2.16
N TYR A 138 9.95 -18.34 3.03
CA TYR A 138 9.06 -17.25 2.68
C TYR A 138 9.61 -15.96 3.25
N ASN A 139 9.33 -14.83 2.59
CA ASN A 139 9.81 -13.52 3.04
C ASN A 139 9.25 -13.13 4.40
N LEU A 140 7.98 -13.48 4.65
CA LEU A 140 7.22 -13.04 5.83
C LEU A 140 6.79 -14.20 6.73
N TYR A 141 7.29 -15.41 6.50
CA TYR A 141 6.94 -16.59 7.27
C TYR A 141 8.13 -17.54 7.43
N ASN A 142 8.32 -18.04 8.65
CA ASN A 142 9.34 -19.01 8.99
C ASN A 142 8.68 -20.30 9.50
N SER A 143 8.77 -21.37 8.70
CA SER A 143 8.26 -22.70 9.06
C SER A 143 8.92 -23.30 10.31
N ASN A 144 10.13 -22.85 10.65
CA ASN A 144 10.88 -23.25 11.84
C ASN A 144 10.84 -22.20 12.96
N CYS A 145 9.80 -21.38 13.02
CA CYS A 145 9.66 -20.35 14.03
C CYS A 145 9.87 -20.91 15.46
N GLN A 146 10.75 -20.25 16.22
CA GLN A 146 11.04 -20.59 17.63
C GLN A 146 10.49 -19.54 18.61
N GLU A 147 10.40 -18.30 18.16
CA GLU A 147 9.94 -17.15 18.93
C GLU A 147 9.00 -16.33 18.06
N ASN A 148 7.92 -15.81 18.65
CA ASN A 148 6.85 -15.11 17.93
C ASN A 148 6.15 -15.94 16.84
N CYS A 149 5.64 -17.12 17.18
CA CYS A 149 5.01 -17.99 16.17
C CYS A 149 3.52 -17.74 15.96
N GLN A 150 2.98 -16.69 16.57
CA GLN A 150 1.60 -16.30 16.37
C GLN A 150 1.47 -15.61 15.01
N GLN A 151 0.65 -16.21 14.14
CA GLN A 151 0.44 -15.72 12.79
C GLN A 151 -0.43 -14.46 12.78
N ASN A 152 -0.11 -13.55 11.88
CA ASN A 152 -0.83 -12.31 11.59
C ASN A 152 -1.03 -11.44 12.84
N GLN A 153 0.00 -11.34 13.67
CA GLN A 153 0.06 -10.41 14.79
C GLN A 153 1.35 -9.57 14.74
N PRO A 154 1.29 -8.29 15.12
CA PRO A 154 2.49 -7.47 15.24
C PRO A 154 3.31 -7.95 16.44
N TYR A 155 4.63 -8.03 16.26
CA TYR A 155 5.53 -8.41 17.35
C TYR A 155 6.72 -7.47 17.57
N ALA A 156 6.97 -6.55 16.62
CA ALA A 156 8.02 -5.56 16.80
C ALA A 156 7.84 -4.84 18.14
N LYS A 157 8.93 -4.68 18.89
CA LYS A 157 8.92 -4.10 20.24
C LYS A 157 9.46 -2.68 20.22
N GLU A 158 8.81 -1.78 20.94
CA GLU A 158 9.33 -0.45 21.19
C GLU A 158 10.54 -0.48 22.15
N PRO A 159 11.53 0.42 21.97
CA PRO A 159 11.62 1.42 20.90
C PRO A 159 11.97 0.78 19.55
N TYR A 160 11.41 1.32 18.45
CA TYR A 160 11.75 0.91 17.09
C TYR A 160 12.96 1.70 16.61
N LEU A 161 14.12 1.05 16.54
CA LEU A 161 15.38 1.70 16.25
C LEU A 161 16.03 1.12 15.00
N TRP A 162 16.82 1.96 14.33
CA TRP A 162 17.63 1.64 13.18
C TRP A 162 19.11 1.69 13.54
N ARG A 163 19.87 0.68 13.11
CA ARG A 163 21.34 0.64 13.19
C ARG A 163 21.97 0.47 11.80
N ASP A 164 23.27 0.71 11.71
CA ASP A 164 24.01 0.61 10.45
C ASP A 164 24.24 -0.85 10.02
N GLU A 165 24.39 -1.78 10.95
CA GLU A 165 24.63 -3.18 10.62
C GLU A 165 23.34 -3.92 10.27
N PHE A 166 23.31 -4.56 9.10
CA PHE A 166 22.21 -5.45 8.71
C PHE A 166 22.11 -6.67 9.66
N PRO A 167 20.90 -7.15 10.02
CA PRO A 167 19.61 -6.49 9.82
C PRO A 167 19.50 -5.23 10.69
N HIS A 168 18.94 -4.17 10.11
CA HIS A 168 18.99 -2.81 10.66
C HIS A 168 17.99 -2.55 11.79
N ALA A 169 16.85 -3.25 11.78
CA ALA A 169 15.77 -3.01 12.74
C ALA A 169 16.09 -3.65 14.09
N VAL A 170 16.27 -2.82 15.12
CA VAL A 170 16.61 -3.25 16.48
C VAL A 170 15.65 -2.65 17.52
N THR A 171 15.74 -3.17 18.74
CA THR A 171 15.10 -2.64 19.95
C THR A 171 16.11 -2.63 21.10
N ILE A 172 15.75 -2.00 22.23
CA ILE A 172 16.52 -2.04 23.47
C ILE A 172 15.71 -2.80 24.52
N GLU A 173 16.23 -3.95 24.94
CA GLU A 173 15.63 -4.76 26.01
C GLU A 173 16.74 -5.12 27.01
N ASP A 174 16.49 -4.90 28.30
CA ASP A 174 17.46 -5.09 29.39
C ASP A 174 18.77 -4.30 29.18
N SER A 175 18.66 -3.05 28.69
CA SER A 175 19.78 -2.18 28.34
C SER A 175 20.73 -2.76 27.29
N LYS A 176 20.26 -3.70 26.46
CA LYS A 176 21.01 -4.30 25.36
C LYS A 176 20.28 -4.11 24.05
N ILE A 177 21.05 -3.82 23.01
CA ILE A 177 20.56 -3.81 21.63
C ILE A 177 20.22 -5.26 21.25
N LYS A 178 18.96 -5.51 20.90
CA LYS A 178 18.48 -6.79 20.39
C LYS A 178 17.87 -6.59 19.01
N GLN A 179 17.98 -7.62 18.18
CA GLN A 179 17.33 -7.60 16.87
C GLN A 179 15.82 -7.61 17.02
N GLN A 180 15.12 -6.86 16.16
CA GLN A 180 13.68 -7.02 16.04
C GLN A 180 13.38 -8.42 15.51
N ILE A 181 12.39 -9.06 16.10
CA ILE A 181 11.90 -10.36 15.64
C ILE A 181 10.74 -10.10 14.68
N PRO A 182 10.84 -10.54 13.41
CA PRO A 182 9.77 -10.31 12.43
C PRO A 182 8.44 -10.97 12.83
N SER A 183 7.34 -10.32 12.46
CA SER A 183 6.01 -10.93 12.53
C SER A 183 5.90 -12.15 11.61
N GLN A 184 5.11 -13.14 12.01
CA GLN A 184 4.79 -14.30 11.16
C GLN A 184 3.51 -14.03 10.38
N ILE A 185 3.57 -14.00 9.05
CA ILE A 185 2.43 -13.66 8.20
C ILE A 185 1.97 -14.88 7.40
N THR A 186 0.66 -15.10 7.35
CA THR A 186 0.04 -16.14 6.52
C THR A 186 -1.15 -15.57 5.78
N ARG A 187 -1.46 -16.10 4.59
CA ARG A 187 -2.62 -15.67 3.82
C ARG A 187 -3.89 -16.28 4.41
N LEU A 188 -4.78 -15.44 4.90
CA LEU A 188 -6.09 -15.81 5.43
C LEU A 188 -7.19 -15.73 4.37
N ILE A 189 -7.07 -14.80 3.43
CA ILE A 189 -7.99 -14.62 2.30
C ILE A 189 -7.39 -15.29 1.07
N PRO A 190 -7.97 -16.40 0.57
CA PRO A 190 -7.40 -17.12 -0.55
C PRO A 190 -7.46 -16.29 -1.84
N ILE A 191 -6.47 -16.49 -2.71
CA ILE A 191 -6.50 -15.93 -4.06
C ILE A 191 -7.60 -16.67 -4.83
N THR A 192 -8.50 -15.92 -5.48
CA THR A 192 -9.63 -16.50 -6.20
C THR A 192 -9.16 -17.41 -7.35
N ALA A 193 -9.94 -18.44 -7.68
CA ALA A 193 -9.62 -19.33 -8.80
C ALA A 193 -9.43 -18.56 -10.13
N THR A 194 -10.22 -17.52 -10.36
CA THR A 194 -10.06 -16.64 -11.54
C THR A 194 -8.71 -15.94 -11.56
N ALA A 195 -8.28 -15.37 -10.42
CA ALA A 195 -6.97 -14.73 -10.34
C ALA A 195 -5.83 -15.75 -10.47
N GLN A 196 -5.97 -16.96 -9.90
CA GLN A 196 -5.00 -18.04 -10.07
C GLN A 196 -4.84 -18.46 -11.55
N LEU A 197 -5.94 -18.59 -12.29
CA LEU A 197 -5.90 -18.89 -13.73
C LEU A 197 -5.21 -17.76 -14.51
N LEU A 198 -5.60 -16.51 -14.26
CA LEU A 198 -4.97 -15.35 -14.91
C LEU A 198 -3.46 -15.27 -14.58
N ASN A 199 -3.07 -15.55 -13.34
CA ASN A 199 -1.66 -15.60 -12.96
C ASN A 199 -0.89 -16.65 -13.75
N SER A 200 -1.45 -17.85 -13.89
CA SER A 200 -0.83 -18.91 -14.69
C SER A 200 -0.61 -18.45 -16.14
N ASP A 201 -1.64 -17.89 -16.78
CA ASP A 201 -1.59 -17.42 -18.16
C ASP A 201 -0.54 -16.31 -18.33
N TRP A 202 -0.58 -15.28 -17.49
CA TRP A 202 0.34 -14.14 -17.59
C TRP A 202 1.78 -14.50 -17.25
N GLN A 203 2.01 -15.35 -16.25
CA GLN A 203 3.36 -15.82 -15.93
C GLN A 203 3.93 -16.67 -17.07
N GLU A 204 3.11 -17.45 -17.77
CA GLU A 204 3.53 -18.18 -18.96
C GLU A 204 3.90 -17.22 -20.10
N GLU A 205 3.08 -16.20 -20.37
CA GLU A 205 3.38 -15.20 -21.40
C GLU A 205 4.64 -14.39 -21.07
N LEU A 206 4.85 -14.01 -19.81
CA LEU A 206 6.06 -13.32 -19.38
C LEU A 206 7.32 -14.16 -19.61
N ARG A 207 7.26 -15.48 -19.35
CA ARG A 207 8.35 -16.42 -19.67
C ARG A 207 8.64 -16.52 -21.17
N LYS A 208 7.63 -16.38 -22.03
CA LYS A 208 7.80 -16.41 -23.49
C LYS A 208 8.53 -15.16 -23.99
N VAL A 209 8.32 -14.02 -23.33
CA VAL A 209 9.04 -12.76 -23.63
C VAL A 209 10.49 -12.86 -23.17
N ASP A 210 10.72 -13.28 -21.92
CA ASP A 210 12.03 -13.55 -21.37
C ASP A 210 11.91 -14.61 -20.26
N SER A 211 12.58 -15.75 -20.45
CA SER A 211 12.57 -16.84 -19.46
C SER A 211 13.14 -16.44 -18.11
N ALA A 212 13.98 -15.39 -18.07
CA ALA A 212 14.57 -14.82 -16.86
C ALA A 212 13.78 -13.61 -16.32
N SER A 213 12.60 -13.29 -16.87
CA SER A 213 11.80 -12.17 -16.43
C SER A 213 11.38 -12.32 -14.96
N ILE A 214 11.84 -11.43 -14.08
CA ILE A 214 11.49 -11.41 -12.66
C ILE A 214 9.98 -11.20 -12.43
N TRP A 215 9.28 -10.61 -13.40
CA TRP A 215 7.85 -10.32 -13.30
C TRP A 215 6.99 -11.59 -13.24
N GLN A 216 7.52 -12.72 -13.71
CA GLN A 216 6.85 -14.02 -13.56
C GLN A 216 6.74 -14.48 -12.10
N ASN A 217 7.52 -13.88 -11.18
CA ASN A 217 7.52 -14.21 -9.75
C ASN A 217 6.53 -13.35 -8.96
N TYR A 218 5.73 -12.53 -9.64
CA TYR A 218 4.65 -11.75 -9.06
C TYR A 218 3.30 -12.32 -9.48
N GLN A 219 2.29 -12.11 -8.64
CA GLN A 219 0.94 -12.62 -8.84
C GLN A 219 -0.10 -11.57 -8.48
N LEU A 220 -1.17 -11.52 -9.26
CA LEU A 220 -2.42 -10.85 -8.95
C LEU A 220 -3.08 -11.55 -7.76
N ILE A 221 -3.38 -10.78 -6.72
CA ILE A 221 -4.20 -11.26 -5.60
C ILE A 221 -5.68 -11.02 -5.89
N GLY A 222 -6.00 -9.86 -6.46
CA GLY A 222 -7.35 -9.54 -6.92
C GLY A 222 -7.51 -8.10 -7.36
N THR A 223 -8.65 -7.84 -7.99
CA THR A 223 -9.10 -6.51 -8.41
C THR A 223 -10.50 -6.27 -7.88
N GLN A 224 -10.70 -5.10 -7.26
CA GLN A 224 -11.99 -4.56 -6.85
C GLN A 224 -12.35 -3.36 -7.71
N TRP A 225 -13.64 -3.16 -7.98
CA TRP A 225 -14.11 -1.96 -8.66
C TRP A 225 -15.52 -1.56 -8.21
N LEU A 226 -15.90 -0.30 -8.46
CA LEU A 226 -17.26 0.17 -8.24
C LEU A 226 -18.14 -0.06 -9.46
N GLY A 227 -19.44 -0.31 -9.23
CA GLY A 227 -20.38 -0.69 -10.27
C GLY A 227 -20.82 0.42 -11.22
N SER A 228 -20.78 1.68 -10.77
CA SER A 228 -21.10 2.87 -11.56
C SER A 228 -20.49 4.13 -10.91
N PRO A 229 -19.93 5.08 -11.70
CA PRO A 229 -19.45 6.37 -11.20
C PRO A 229 -20.55 7.24 -10.58
N ALA A 230 -21.80 7.08 -11.03
CA ALA A 230 -22.93 7.90 -10.59
C ALA A 230 -23.59 7.41 -9.28
N VAL A 231 -23.24 6.20 -8.81
CA VAL A 231 -23.86 5.54 -7.64
C VAL A 231 -22.79 5.13 -6.63
N ALA A 232 -21.64 5.81 -6.63
CA ALA A 232 -20.51 5.42 -5.80
C ALA A 232 -20.75 5.58 -4.30
N TYR A 233 -21.78 6.34 -3.90
CA TYR A 233 -21.91 6.79 -2.51
C TYR A 233 -23.35 7.14 -2.16
N GLU A 234 -23.90 6.48 -1.13
CA GLU A 234 -24.98 7.07 -0.34
C GLU A 234 -24.37 7.66 0.95
N PRO A 235 -24.31 9.00 1.09
CA PRO A 235 -23.58 9.66 2.18
C PRO A 235 -23.98 9.23 3.58
N SER A 236 -25.24 8.81 3.76
CA SER A 236 -25.76 8.40 5.05
C SER A 236 -25.43 6.96 5.46
N LEU A 237 -25.05 6.09 4.50
CA LEU A 237 -24.89 4.65 4.75
C LEU A 237 -23.44 4.17 4.72
N ARG A 238 -22.53 4.86 4.01
CA ARG A 238 -21.11 4.47 3.85
C ARG A 238 -20.89 2.99 3.46
N ASP A 239 -21.91 2.33 2.95
CA ASP A 239 -21.90 0.91 2.59
C ASP A 239 -21.48 0.79 1.12
N VAL A 240 -20.17 0.75 0.89
CA VAL A 240 -19.61 0.51 -0.44
C VAL A 240 -19.43 -1.00 -0.60
N GLN A 241 -20.14 -1.57 -1.57
CA GLN A 241 -20.02 -2.98 -1.95
C GLN A 241 -19.19 -3.08 -3.25
N PRO A 242 -17.85 -3.17 -3.15
CA PRO A 242 -17.03 -3.31 -4.34
C PRO A 242 -17.31 -4.65 -5.01
N ARG A 243 -17.29 -4.63 -6.33
CA ARG A 243 -17.39 -5.82 -7.16
C ARG A 243 -16.02 -6.47 -7.25
N GLN A 244 -15.99 -7.81 -7.14
CA GLN A 244 -14.80 -8.63 -7.26
C GLN A 244 -15.17 -9.97 -7.90
N GLY A 245 -15.47 -9.96 -9.20
CA GLY A 245 -15.95 -11.16 -9.90
C GLY A 245 -17.15 -11.82 -9.21
N ASN A 246 -17.20 -13.17 -9.20
CA ASN A 246 -18.31 -13.96 -8.63
C ASN A 246 -18.14 -14.30 -7.13
N GLN A 247 -17.24 -13.65 -6.38
CA GLN A 247 -16.95 -14.00 -4.99
C GLN A 247 -17.17 -12.84 -4.01
N ALA A 248 -17.26 -13.19 -2.73
CA ALA A 248 -17.34 -12.23 -1.62
C ALA A 248 -16.25 -11.15 -1.77
N SER A 249 -16.59 -9.91 -1.41
CA SER A 249 -15.79 -8.68 -1.53
C SER A 249 -14.50 -8.66 -0.70
N GLN A 250 -13.95 -9.83 -0.38
CA GLN A 250 -12.77 -10.00 0.45
C GLN A 250 -11.47 -9.89 -0.37
N LEU A 251 -10.63 -8.90 -0.06
CA LEU A 251 -9.33 -8.68 -0.67
C LEU A 251 -8.36 -8.12 0.38
N ALA A 252 -7.19 -8.74 0.49
CA ALA A 252 -6.10 -8.25 1.34
C ALA A 252 -4.75 -8.64 0.74
N ASN A 253 -3.80 -7.71 0.80
CA ASN A 253 -2.40 -7.94 0.46
C ASN A 253 -1.62 -8.27 1.75
N VAL A 254 -0.93 -9.41 1.78
CA VAL A 254 -0.26 -9.86 3.02
C VAL A 254 0.92 -8.98 3.43
N THR A 255 1.44 -8.15 2.52
CA THR A 255 2.53 -7.20 2.81
C THR A 255 2.03 -5.86 3.34
N LEU A 256 0.83 -5.43 2.93
CA LEU A 256 0.28 -4.10 3.21
C LEU A 256 -0.84 -4.14 4.28
N GLU A 257 -1.61 -5.22 4.33
CA GLU A 257 -2.67 -5.48 5.33
C GLU A 257 -2.45 -6.77 6.16
N PRO A 258 -1.23 -7.09 6.63
CA PRO A 258 -0.92 -8.40 7.23
C PRO A 258 -1.82 -8.78 8.41
N TYR A 259 -2.26 -7.79 9.20
CA TYR A 259 -2.96 -8.00 10.48
C TYR A 259 -4.48 -7.86 10.41
N VAL A 260 -5.03 -7.40 9.28
CA VAL A 260 -6.46 -7.03 9.17
C VAL A 260 -7.22 -7.76 8.05
N GLN A 261 -6.63 -8.83 7.50
CA GLN A 261 -7.16 -9.55 6.33
C GLN A 261 -8.62 -10.05 6.46
N LYS A 262 -9.09 -10.35 7.68
CA LYS A 262 -10.44 -10.88 7.97
C LYS A 262 -11.28 -9.98 8.89
N THR A 263 -10.92 -8.71 9.05
CA THR A 263 -11.72 -7.79 9.87
C THR A 263 -12.83 -7.14 9.03
N GLU A 264 -13.85 -6.61 9.69
CA GLU A 264 -14.93 -5.86 9.01
C GLU A 264 -14.38 -4.67 8.21
N ILE A 265 -13.29 -4.05 8.68
CA ILE A 265 -12.65 -2.88 8.06
C ILE A 265 -11.63 -3.28 6.99
N GLY A 266 -10.87 -4.37 7.20
CA GLY A 266 -9.72 -4.75 6.37
C GLY A 266 -9.99 -5.87 5.36
N SER A 267 -11.26 -6.28 5.22
CA SER A 267 -11.64 -7.27 4.21
C SER A 267 -11.79 -6.66 2.82
N SER A 268 -11.71 -5.35 2.62
CA SER A 268 -11.86 -4.76 1.29
C SER A 268 -11.01 -3.51 1.16
N CYS A 269 -10.15 -3.46 0.14
CA CYS A 269 -9.28 -2.30 -0.07
C CYS A 269 -10.11 -1.04 -0.33
N ILE A 270 -11.10 -1.11 -1.23
CA ILE A 270 -11.97 0.04 -1.53
C ILE A 270 -12.81 0.44 -0.30
N ALA A 271 -13.42 -0.52 0.40
CA ALA A 271 -14.28 -0.18 1.55
C ALA A 271 -13.49 0.33 2.77
N CYS A 272 -12.24 -0.10 2.94
CA CYS A 272 -11.35 0.47 3.96
C CYS A 272 -10.99 1.92 3.60
N HIS A 273 -10.58 2.14 2.35
CA HIS A 273 -10.07 3.44 1.90
C HIS A 273 -11.16 4.50 1.69
N THR A 274 -12.45 4.15 1.67
CA THR A 274 -13.54 5.15 1.75
C THR A 274 -13.55 5.92 3.09
N HIS A 275 -12.91 5.35 4.12
CA HIS A 275 -12.75 5.94 5.44
C HIS A 275 -11.39 6.62 5.64
N ALA A 276 -10.59 6.81 4.58
CA ALA A 276 -9.34 7.53 4.68
C ALA A 276 -9.56 9.03 4.80
N HIS A 277 -8.75 9.68 5.64
CA HIS A 277 -8.81 11.11 5.92
C HIS A 277 -7.41 11.74 6.03
N LEU A 278 -7.31 13.02 5.70
CA LEU A 278 -6.13 13.86 5.92
C LEU A 278 -6.02 14.25 7.41
N PRO A 279 -4.80 14.51 7.92
CA PRO A 279 -4.62 15.00 9.27
C PRO A 279 -4.93 16.50 9.30
N THR A 280 -6.01 16.89 9.97
CA THR A 280 -6.31 18.30 10.18
C THR A 280 -5.64 18.76 11.47
N LEU A 281 -4.50 19.44 11.36
CA LEU A 281 -3.77 19.94 12.54
C LEU A 281 -4.57 21.00 13.32
N ASN A 282 -5.52 21.72 12.71
CA ASN A 282 -6.32 22.78 13.37
C ASN A 282 -7.68 23.13 12.69
N ALA A 283 -8.34 22.21 11.97
CA ALA A 283 -9.58 22.47 11.21
C ALA A 283 -10.84 21.84 11.89
N PRO A 284 -12.08 22.28 11.57
CA PRO A 284 -13.32 21.93 12.28
C PRO A 284 -13.61 20.42 12.32
N PRO A 285 -14.58 19.92 13.12
CA PRO A 285 -14.77 18.48 13.44
C PRO A 285 -15.10 17.55 12.26
N GLU A 286 -15.10 18.03 11.03
CA GLU A 286 -15.37 17.26 9.82
C GLU A 286 -14.05 16.83 9.18
N ALA A 287 -13.74 15.54 9.26
CA ALA A 287 -12.52 14.96 8.71
C ALA A 287 -12.49 15.13 7.18
N ILE A 288 -11.39 15.68 6.64
CA ILE A 288 -11.21 15.83 5.19
C ILE A 288 -10.89 14.46 4.61
N HIS A 289 -11.74 13.94 3.75
CA HIS A 289 -11.57 12.61 3.18
C HIS A 289 -10.39 12.55 2.19
N ALA A 290 -9.66 11.45 2.20
CA ALA A 290 -8.47 11.22 1.40
C ALA A 290 -8.67 9.93 0.59
N ASP A 291 -9.34 10.02 -0.55
CA ASP A 291 -9.84 8.85 -1.30
C ASP A 291 -8.81 7.73 -1.54
N PHE A 292 -7.53 8.06 -1.75
CA PHE A 292 -6.50 7.06 -2.04
C PHE A 292 -5.65 6.68 -0.82
N SER A 293 -5.23 7.64 0.00
CA SER A 293 -4.08 7.44 0.88
C SER A 293 -4.29 7.92 2.30
N PHE A 294 -4.04 7.01 3.24
CA PHE A 294 -3.85 7.34 4.66
C PHE A 294 -2.48 7.99 4.93
N LEU A 295 -1.54 7.96 3.97
CA LEU A 295 -0.16 8.42 4.21
C LEU A 295 -0.07 9.91 4.50
N LEU A 296 -1.03 10.69 4.00
CA LEU A 296 -1.09 12.10 4.33
C LEU A 296 -1.35 12.31 5.83
N GLY A 297 -1.94 11.33 6.54
CA GLY A 297 -2.12 11.32 8.01
C GLY A 297 -0.83 11.45 8.83
N ARG A 298 0.33 11.14 8.23
CA ARG A 298 1.66 11.32 8.82
C ARG A 298 2.48 12.40 8.09
N ALA A 299 1.89 13.13 7.14
CA ALA A 299 2.55 14.26 6.51
C ALA A 299 2.51 15.46 7.46
N GLU A 300 3.68 15.95 7.86
CA GLU A 300 3.82 17.22 8.55
C GLU A 300 4.17 18.31 7.52
N SER A 301 3.64 19.53 7.71
CA SER A 301 4.13 20.69 6.96
C SER A 301 5.64 20.84 7.23
N PRO A 302 6.50 21.05 6.23
CA PRO A 302 7.89 21.31 6.48
C PRO A 302 8.01 22.63 7.24
N THR A 303 8.17 22.57 8.55
CA THR A 303 8.81 23.66 9.29
C THR A 303 10.21 23.78 8.71
N GLU A 304 10.66 25.01 8.43
CA GLU A 304 11.95 25.26 7.78
C GLU A 304 13.03 24.32 8.34
N VAL A 305 13.56 23.49 7.45
CA VAL A 305 14.43 22.33 7.73
C VAL A 305 13.69 21.16 8.40
N ASN A 306 12.83 20.48 7.65
CA ASN A 306 12.71 19.03 7.74
C ASN A 306 12.38 18.47 6.35
N LYS A 307 13.35 17.72 5.80
CA LYS A 307 13.33 17.18 4.44
C LYS A 307 12.83 15.74 4.44
N ALA A 308 11.83 15.54 3.59
CA ALA A 308 11.51 14.35 2.81
C ALA A 308 10.77 13.17 3.48
N GLN A 309 9.57 12.92 2.92
CA GLN A 309 8.98 11.59 2.74
C GLN A 309 9.67 10.85 1.57
#